data_AF-A0A1F7QTF5-F1
#
_entry.id   AF-A0A1F7QTF5-F1
#
_cell.length_a   1.000
_cell.length_b   1.000
_cell.length_c   1.000
_cell.angle_alpha   90.00
_cell.angle_beta   90.00
_cell.angle_gamma   90.00
#
_symmetry.space_group_name_H-M   'P 1'
#
loop_
_entity.id
_entity.type
_entity.pdbx_description
1 polymer ?
#
loop_
_entity_poly.entity_id
_entity_poly.type
_entity_poly.pdbx_seq_one_letter_code
_entity_poly.pdbx_strand_id
1 'polypeptide(L)' 'MRYAISMTITTTQKIIKIGTSKGVTIPAKDLRQLQADTGDELIITIERSPQPSSDTTALVALTQKLIARHKKALDNLSQR' A
#
# COMPACT_ATOMS: atom_id res chain seq x y z
N MET A 1 4.63 35.94 9.77
CA MET A 1 5.49 34.90 9.20
C MET A 1 4.85 33.54 9.51
N ARG A 2 4.13 32.95 8.54
CA ARG A 2 3.45 31.67 8.75
C ARG A 2 4.45 30.55 8.43
N TYR A 3 4.86 29.79 9.43
CA TYR A 3 5.60 28.54 9.21
C TYR A 3 4.65 27.58 8.49
N ALA A 4 4.89 27.31 7.21
CA ALA A 4 4.20 26.23 6.52
C ALA A 4 4.76 24.92 7.08
N ILE A 5 3.97 24.23 7.90
CA ILE A 5 4.28 22.87 8.34
C ILE A 5 4.28 22.02 7.07
N SER A 6 5.46 21.62 6.57
CA SER A 6 5.57 20.78 5.38
C SER A 6 5.01 19.40 5.70
N MET A 7 3.77 19.15 5.28
CA MET A 7 3.12 17.87 5.50
C MET A 7 3.56 16.90 4.39
N THR A 8 4.33 15.89 4.77
CA THR A 8 4.78 14.84 3.84
C THR A 8 3.86 13.63 3.97
N ILE A 9 3.16 13.28 2.89
CA ILE A 9 2.32 12.08 2.83
C ILE A 9 3.05 11.00 2.03
N THR A 10 3.38 9.88 2.70
CA THR A 10 4.01 8.72 2.06
C THR A 10 2.97 7.64 1.83
N THR A 11 2.73 7.28 0.57
CA THR A 11 1.77 6.24 0.20
C THR A 11 2.39 5.28 -0.82
N THR A 12 2.04 3.99 -0.72
CA THR A 12 2.46 2.98 -1.71
C THR A 12 1.36 2.83 -2.75
N GLN A 13 1.66 3.20 -3.98
CA GLN A 13 0.70 3.13 -5.09
C GLN A 13 1.26 2.30 -6.23
N LYS A 14 0.39 1.56 -6.90
CA LYS A 14 0.77 0.83 -8.12
C LYS A 14 0.92 1.81 -9.28
N ILE A 15 1.91 1.55 -10.12
CA ILE A 15 2.09 2.27 -11.37
C ILE A 15 1.02 1.83 -12.37
N ILE A 16 0.33 2.79 -12.97
CA ILE A 16 -0.66 2.59 -14.02
C ILE A 16 -0.14 3.07 -15.37
N LYS A 17 -0.64 2.49 -16.47
CA LYS A 17 -0.31 2.90 -17.84
C LYS A 17 -1.18 4.09 -18.25
N ILE A 18 -0.55 5.13 -18.80
CA ILE A 18 -1.21 6.32 -19.34
C ILE A 18 -0.68 6.56 -20.75
N GLY A 19 -1.34 5.97 -21.76
CA GLY A 19 -0.84 6.01 -23.14
C GLY A 19 0.55 5.36 -23.27
N THR A 20 1.52 6.14 -23.75
CA THR A 20 2.95 5.76 -23.80
C THR A 20 3.68 5.98 -22.47
N SER A 21 3.09 6.75 -21.56
CA SER A 21 3.62 7.10 -20.25
C SER A 21 3.10 6.18 -19.15
N LYS A 22 3.63 6.36 -17.95
CA LYS A 22 3.17 5.71 -16.72
C LYS A 22 2.98 6.75 -15.64
N GLY A 23 2.04 6.51 -14.73
CA GLY A 23 1.75 7.41 -13.62
C GLY A 23 1.37 6.65 -12.36
N VAL A 24 1.22 7.40 -11.27
CA VAL A 24 0.68 6.94 -9.98
C VAL A 24 -0.52 7.81 -9.62
N THR A 25 -1.50 7.23 -8.94
CA THR A 25 -2.68 7.97 -8.49
C THR A 25 -2.42 8.59 -7.13
N ILE A 26 -2.76 9.87 -6.95
CA ILE A 26 -2.77 10.51 -5.64
C ILE A 26 -4.20 10.41 -5.09
N PRO A 27 -4.44 9.78 -3.93
CA PRO A 27 -5.77 9.67 -3.35
C PRO A 27 -6.40 11.05 -3.07
N ALA A 28 -7.70 11.18 -3.30
CA ALA A 28 -8.42 12.44 -3.07
C ALA A 28 -8.35 12.92 -1.61
N LYS A 29 -8.24 11.99 -0.64
CA LYS A 29 -8.04 12.33 0.77
C LYS A 29 -6.72 13.04 1.00
N ASP A 30 -5.66 12.55 0.35
CA ASP A 30 -4.30 13.06 0.48
C ASP A 30 -4.18 14.43 -0.21
N LEU A 31 -4.83 14.61 -1.36
CA LEU A 31 -4.93 15.92 -2.04
C LEU A 31 -5.63 16.98 -1.18
N ARG A 32 -6.78 16.63 -0.57
CA ARG A 32 -7.50 17.53 0.35
C ARG A 32 -6.65 17.92 1.55
N GLN A 33 -5.88 16.97 2.07
CA GLN A 33 -4.96 17.16 3.17
C GLN A 33 -3.81 18.11 2.81
N LEU A 34 -3.30 18.01 1.58
CA LEU A 34 -2.29 18.92 1.01
C LEU A 34 -2.85 20.27 0.56
N GLN A 35 -4.19 20.44 0.57
CA GLN A 35 -4.89 21.59 0.00
C GLN A 35 -4.51 21.84 -1.46
N ALA A 36 -4.30 20.76 -2.21
CA ALA A 36 -3.94 20.80 -3.63
C ALA A 36 -5.11 20.32 -4.50
N ASP A 37 -5.25 20.92 -5.68
CA ASP A 37 -6.27 20.59 -6.68
C ASP A 37 -5.65 20.44 -8.09
N THR A 38 -6.51 20.15 -9.05
CA THR A 38 -6.14 19.96 -10.45
C THR A 38 -5.54 21.25 -11.02
N GLY A 39 -4.30 21.15 -11.50
CA GLY A 39 -3.55 22.28 -12.05
C GLY A 39 -2.43 22.76 -11.14
N ASP A 40 -2.41 22.34 -9.88
CA ASP A 40 -1.32 22.66 -8.96
C ASP A 40 -0.08 21.81 -9.26
N GLU A 41 1.10 22.43 -9.11
CA GLU A 41 2.37 21.71 -9.19
C GLU A 41 2.69 21.02 -7.85
N LEU A 42 2.94 19.72 -7.91
CA LEU A 42 3.31 18.91 -6.76
C LEU A 42 4.71 18.34 -6.94
N ILE A 43 5.54 18.43 -5.89
CA ILE A 43 6.82 17.73 -5.82
C ILE A 43 6.55 16.30 -5.34
N ILE A 44 6.96 15.30 -6.12
CA ILE A 44 6.72 13.88 -5.83
C ILE A 44 8.06 13.17 -5.69
N THR A 45 8.24 12.48 -4.56
CA THR A 45 9.38 11.57 -4.34
C THR A 45 8.91 10.13 -4.54
N ILE A 46 9.58 9.38 -5.41
CA ILE A 46 9.19 8.01 -5.77
C ILE A 46 10.28 7.04 -5.36
N GLU A 47 9.90 6.04 -4.56
CA GLU A 47 10.77 4.93 -4.17
C GLU A 47 10.13 3.60 -4.58
N ARG A 48 10.95 2.62 -4.97
CA ARG A 48 10.45 1.27 -5.20
C ARG A 48 10.05 0.66 -3.87
N SER A 49 8.78 0.25 -3.75
CA SER A 49 8.34 -0.54 -2.61
C SER A 49 9.17 -1.84 -2.53
N PRO A 50 9.69 -2.20 -1.35
CA PRO A 50 10.43 -3.44 -1.18
C PRO A 50 9.51 -4.62 -1.55
N GLN A 51 9.92 -5.39 -2.55
CA GLN A 51 9.21 -6.62 -2.87
C GLN A 51 9.51 -7.67 -1.78
N PRO A 52 8.50 -8.39 -1.27
CA PRO A 52 8.74 -9.52 -0.40
C PRO A 52 9.58 -10.55 -1.17
N SER A 53 10.55 -11.17 -0.49
CA SER A 53 11.36 -12.22 -1.12
C SER A 53 10.47 -13.39 -1.56
N SER A 54 10.95 -14.16 -2.54
CA SER A 54 10.29 -15.40 -3.00
C SER A 54 9.98 -16.32 -1.82
N ASP A 55 10.91 -16.43 -0.88
CA ASP A 55 10.84 -17.32 0.27
C ASP A 55 9.75 -16.87 1.25
N THR A 56 9.64 -15.55 1.47
CA THR A 56 8.56 -14.97 2.29
C THR A 56 7.19 -15.26 1.68
N THR A 57 7.06 -15.12 0.36
CA THR A 57 5.81 -15.40 -0.36
C THR A 57 5.43 -16.88 -0.27
N ALA A 58 6.40 -17.78 -0.43
CA ALA A 58 6.20 -19.22 -0.30
C ALA A 58 5.79 -19.62 1.12
N LEU A 59 6.42 -19.03 2.14
CA LEU A 59 6.08 -19.26 3.55
C LEU A 59 4.64 -18.82 3.87
N VAL A 60 4.23 -17.63 3.41
CA VAL A 60 2.85 -17.14 3.60
C VAL A 60 1.85 -18.11 2.94
N ALA A 61 2.12 -18.56 1.71
CA ALA A 61 1.26 -19.50 1.01
C ALA A 61 1.17 -20.87 1.73
N LEU A 62 2.29 -21.40 2.23
CA LEU A 62 2.30 -22.63 3.03
C LEU A 62 1.48 -22.48 4.31
N THR A 63 1.68 -21.35 5.01
CA THR A 63 1.01 -21.05 6.27
C THR A 63 -0.51 -20.95 6.08
N GLN A 64 -0.95 -20.27 5.02
CA GLN A 64 -2.37 -20.19 4.67
C GLN A 64 -2.98 -21.57 4.37
N LYS A 65 -2.25 -22.45 3.69
CA LYS A 65 -2.70 -23.84 3.44
C LYS A 65 -2.81 -24.64 4.73
N LEU A 66 -1.86 -24.49 5.66
CA LEU A 66 -1.90 -25.16 6.96
C LEU A 66 -3.08 -24.67 7.79
N ILE A 67 -3.29 -23.36 7.87
CA ILE A 67 -4.44 -22.77 8.56
C ILE A 67 -5.75 -23.31 7.96
N ALA A 68 -5.90 -23.31 6.63
CA ALA A 68 -7.10 -23.80 5.97
C ALA A 68 -7.36 -25.29 6.27
N ARG A 69 -6.31 -26.13 6.21
CA ARG A 69 -6.40 -27.58 6.49
C ARG A 69 -6.80 -27.86 7.93
N HIS A 70 -6.25 -27.10 8.87
CA HIS A 70 -6.42 -27.36 10.30
C HIS A 70 -7.51 -26.50 10.95
N LYS A 71 -8.15 -25.59 10.20
CA LYS A 71 -9.20 -24.68 10.70
C LYS A 71 -10.25 -25.39 11.57
N LYS A 72 -10.83 -26.49 11.06
CA LYS A 72 -11.84 -27.26 11.78
C LYS A 72 -11.32 -27.91 13.07
N ALA A 73 -10.06 -28.35 13.06
CA ALA A 73 -9.43 -28.93 14.26
C ALA A 73 -9.11 -27.84 15.30
N LEU A 74 -8.70 -26.65 14.86
CA LEU A 74 -8.47 -25.49 15.71
C LEU A 74 -9.78 -24.98 16.32
N ASP A 75 -10.86 -24.90 15.54
CA ASP A 75 -12.20 -24.52 16.02
C ASP A 75 -12.73 -25.52 17.06
N ASN A 76 -12.52 -26.82 16.85
CA ASN A 76 -12.92 -27.85 17.81
C ASN A 76 -12.10 -27.81 19.12
N LEU A 77 -10.86 -27.35 19.06
CA LEU A 77 -9.99 -27.19 20.24
C LEU A 77 -10.30 -25.92 21.02
N SER A 78 -10.71 -24.84 20.35
CA SER A 78 -11.04 -23.57 21.02
C SER A 78 -12.40 -23.57 21.72
N GLN A 79 -13.30 -24.49 21.34
CA GLN A 79 -14.61 -24.68 21.99
C GLN A 79 -14.60 -25.71 23.13
N ARG A 80 -13.42 -26.18 23.54
CA ARG A 80 -13.23 -26.94 24.77
C ARG A 80 -12.85 -26.01 25.91
#